data_AF-H2YA51-F1
#
_entry.id   AF-H2YA51-F1
#
_cell.length_a   1.000
_cell.length_b   1.000
_cell.length_c   1.000
_cell.angle_alpha   90.00
_cell.angle_beta   90.00
_cell.angle_gamma   90.00
#
_symmetry.space_group_name_H-M   'P 1'
#
loop_
_entity.id
_entity.type
_entity.pdbx_description
1 polymer ?
#
loop_
_entity_poly.entity_id
_entity_poly.type
_entity_poly.pdbx_seq_one_letter_code
_entity_poly.pdbx_strand_id
1 'polypeptide(L)'
;MVIINENGNVVGKCEGPDTNVWQIGPVEVSRRISEIVEGAKAAAGIPPDVKLCSLGMCLSGGEQKASKETMVKMMCETYPLMSESLVIKSDTAGSIATACENGGMVLIAGTGSNCSLVNRDGSTFGCGGWGHMMGDEGGAYWISHLGAKFVFDHDDNMSTAPYDPTLVRKLMFKYFKVSNRLEMLDSLYSNFTKAHFAGFC
;
A
#
# COMPACT_ATOMS: atom_id res chain seq x y z
N MET A 1 11.55 -1.01 -5.86
CA MET A 1 11.93 -2.22 -6.62
C MET A 1 13.40 -2.52 -6.43
N VAL A 2 13.75 -3.80 -6.39
CA VAL A 2 15.13 -4.30 -6.39
C VAL A 2 15.32 -5.28 -7.56
N ILE A 3 16.48 -5.24 -8.20
CA ILE A 3 16.92 -6.25 -9.18
C ILE A 3 17.98 -7.10 -8.49
N ILE A 4 17.79 -8.42 -8.57
CA ILE A 4 18.65 -9.42 -7.93
C ILE A 4 19.23 -10.31 -9.03
N ASN A 5 20.54 -10.59 -8.98
CA ASN A 5 21.18 -11.50 -9.93
C ASN A 5 21.07 -12.97 -9.49
N GLU A 6 21.58 -13.90 -10.30
CA GLU A 6 21.54 -15.34 -10.05
C GLU A 6 22.25 -15.80 -8.77
N ASN A 7 23.13 -14.96 -8.22
CA ASN A 7 23.84 -15.23 -6.96
C ASN A 7 23.11 -14.66 -5.73
N GLY A 8 21.93 -14.05 -5.91
CA GLY A 8 21.18 -13.42 -4.83
C GLY A 8 21.64 -12.01 -4.47
N ASN A 9 22.55 -11.41 -5.24
CA ASN A 9 23.05 -10.06 -4.99
C ASN A 9 22.12 -9.00 -5.57
N VAL A 10 21.82 -7.96 -4.80
CA VAL A 10 21.11 -6.77 -5.28
C VAL A 10 22.03 -5.97 -6.20
N VAL A 11 21.65 -5.81 -7.46
CA VAL A 11 22.43 -5.09 -8.49
C VAL A 11 21.81 -3.76 -8.89
N GLY A 12 20.53 -3.53 -8.59
CA GLY A 12 19.86 -2.25 -8.86
C GLY A 12 18.70 -2.03 -7.90
N LYS A 13 18.44 -0.76 -7.56
CA LYS A 13 17.32 -0.36 -6.72
C LYS A 13 16.74 0.95 -7.24
N CYS A 14 15.41 1.04 -7.28
CA CYS A 14 14.70 2.28 -7.57
C CYS A 14 13.46 2.36 -6.67
N GLU A 15 13.21 3.53 -6.10
CA GLU A 15 12.01 3.83 -5.34
C GLU A 15 11.03 4.60 -6.21
N GLY A 16 9.74 4.50 -5.89
CA GLY A 16 8.70 5.17 -6.65
C GLY A 16 7.46 5.41 -5.81
N PRO A 17 6.45 6.06 -6.39
CA PRO A 17 5.21 6.39 -5.71
C PRO A 17 4.36 5.14 -5.41
N ASP A 18 3.23 5.33 -4.73
CA ASP A 18 2.30 4.26 -4.39
C ASP A 18 1.76 3.54 -5.64
N THR A 19 1.42 2.26 -5.49
CA THR A 19 0.92 1.42 -6.59
C THR A 19 -0.37 0.70 -6.19
N ASN A 20 -1.24 1.36 -5.42
CA ASN A 20 -2.51 0.78 -5.00
C ASN A 20 -3.53 0.84 -6.15
N VAL A 21 -3.80 -0.32 -6.75
CA VAL A 21 -4.70 -0.47 -7.91
C VAL A 21 -6.10 0.07 -7.62
N TRP A 22 -6.59 -0.03 -6.38
CA TRP A 22 -7.91 0.46 -5.98
C TRP A 22 -8.01 1.99 -5.94
N GLN A 23 -6.89 2.70 -5.82
CA GLN A 23 -6.88 4.16 -5.67
C GLN A 23 -6.63 4.87 -6.99
N ILE A 24 -5.67 4.39 -7.79
CA ILE A 24 -5.21 5.10 -8.99
C ILE A 24 -5.50 4.35 -10.29
N GLY A 25 -6.04 3.13 -10.21
CA GLY A 25 -6.41 2.32 -11.35
C GLY A 25 -5.23 1.59 -12.02
N PRO A 26 -5.51 0.58 -12.85
CA PRO A 26 -4.49 -0.34 -13.34
C PRO A 26 -3.55 0.28 -14.39
N VAL A 27 -4.00 1.25 -15.17
CA VAL A 27 -3.19 1.91 -16.20
C VAL A 27 -2.07 2.73 -15.56
N GLU A 28 -2.40 3.57 -14.59
CA GLU A 28 -1.43 4.41 -13.90
C GLU A 28 -0.46 3.58 -13.05
N VAL A 29 -0.95 2.51 -12.39
CA VAL A 29 -0.06 1.55 -11.71
C VAL A 29 0.94 0.93 -12.68
N SER A 30 0.50 0.50 -13.86
CA SER A 30 1.37 -0.11 -14.87
C SER A 30 2.45 0.86 -15.36
N ARG A 31 2.07 2.12 -15.59
CA ARG A 31 3.00 3.20 -15.95
C ARG A 31 4.06 3.42 -14.87
N ARG A 32 3.63 3.62 -13.60
CA ARG A 32 4.54 3.80 -12.45
C ARG A 32 5.50 2.63 -12.30
N ILE A 33 5.01 1.39 -12.46
CA ILE A 33 5.86 0.20 -12.39
C ILE A 33 6.89 0.19 -13.51
N SER A 34 6.52 0.54 -14.75
CA SER A 34 7.49 0.62 -15.85
C SER A 34 8.61 1.61 -15.55
N GLU A 35 8.27 2.80 -15.05
CA GLU A 35 9.26 3.83 -14.70
C GLU A 35 10.21 3.36 -13.59
N ILE A 36 9.68 2.67 -12.59
CA ILE A 36 10.48 2.09 -11.50
C ILE A 36 11.41 0.97 -12.04
N VAL A 37 10.93 0.13 -12.97
CA VAL A 37 11.73 -0.92 -13.60
C VAL A 37 12.87 -0.30 -14.42
N GLU A 38 12.57 0.70 -15.24
CA GLU A 38 13.55 1.42 -16.05
C GLU A 38 14.60 2.09 -15.16
N GLY A 39 14.19 2.76 -14.08
CA GLY A 39 15.09 3.34 -13.09
C GLY A 39 15.97 2.29 -12.41
N ALA A 40 15.42 1.12 -12.07
CA ALA A 40 16.18 0.05 -11.46
C ALA A 40 17.18 -0.59 -12.44
N LYS A 41 16.81 -0.75 -13.73
CA LYS A 41 17.71 -1.21 -14.79
C LYS A 41 18.87 -0.24 -14.98
N ALA A 42 18.59 1.06 -15.05
CA ALA A 42 19.61 2.09 -15.18
C ALA A 42 20.59 2.07 -14.00
N ALA A 43 20.10 1.92 -12.77
CA ALA A 43 20.95 1.78 -11.57
C ALA A 43 21.83 0.52 -11.60
N ALA A 44 21.37 -0.55 -12.27
CA ALA A 44 22.12 -1.79 -12.45
C ALA A 44 23.05 -1.80 -13.67
N GLY A 45 23.06 -0.72 -14.48
CA GLY A 45 23.78 -0.70 -15.76
C GLY A 45 23.20 -1.65 -16.82
N ILE A 46 21.94 -2.07 -16.67
CA ILE A 46 21.24 -2.92 -17.62
C ILE A 46 20.68 -2.04 -18.75
N PRO A 47 20.98 -2.34 -20.03
CA PRO A 47 20.42 -1.59 -21.16
C PRO A 47 18.89 -1.62 -21.17
N PRO A 48 18.21 -0.53 -21.59
CA PRO A 48 16.74 -0.45 -21.59
C PRO A 48 16.05 -1.54 -22.42
N ASP A 49 16.70 -2.01 -23.48
CA ASP A 49 16.22 -3.03 -24.42
C ASP A 49 16.42 -4.47 -23.93
N VAL A 50 17.18 -4.67 -22.85
CA VAL A 50 17.35 -5.99 -22.22
C VAL A 50 16.20 -6.27 -21.27
N LYS A 51 15.48 -7.37 -21.48
CA LYS A 51 14.40 -7.81 -20.59
C LYS A 51 14.96 -8.40 -19.30
N LEU A 52 14.23 -8.23 -18.20
CA LEU A 52 14.45 -9.05 -17.01
C LEU A 52 13.94 -10.47 -17.27
N CYS A 53 14.58 -11.49 -16.68
CA CYS A 53 14.09 -12.88 -16.78
C CYS A 53 12.72 -13.04 -16.09
N SER A 54 12.52 -12.35 -14.97
CA SER A 54 11.25 -12.32 -14.26
C SER A 54 11.06 -11.01 -13.49
N LEU A 55 9.81 -10.62 -13.30
CA LEU A 55 9.41 -9.51 -12.45
C LEU A 55 8.27 -9.95 -11.53
N GLY A 56 8.58 -10.06 -10.23
CA GLY A 56 7.63 -10.30 -9.16
C GLY A 56 7.13 -8.99 -8.57
N MET A 57 5.82 -8.79 -8.54
CA MET A 57 5.16 -7.60 -8.01
C MET A 57 4.27 -7.99 -6.83
N CYS A 58 4.64 -7.56 -5.63
CA CYS A 58 3.86 -7.79 -4.41
C CYS A 58 3.07 -6.51 -4.10
N LEU A 59 1.84 -6.44 -4.58
CA LEU A 59 1.01 -5.24 -4.59
C LEU A 59 -0.13 -5.33 -3.58
N SER A 60 -0.44 -4.22 -2.92
CA SER A 60 -1.66 -4.10 -2.10
C SER A 60 -2.90 -4.29 -2.98
N GLY A 61 -3.84 -5.13 -2.54
CA GLY A 61 -5.02 -5.50 -3.35
C GLY A 61 -4.78 -6.57 -4.43
N GLY A 62 -3.59 -7.17 -4.50
CA GLY A 62 -3.20 -8.20 -5.47
C GLY A 62 -3.87 -9.59 -5.32
N GLU A 63 -5.06 -9.68 -4.74
CA GLU A 63 -5.69 -10.96 -4.40
C GLU A 63 -6.60 -11.49 -5.53
N GLN A 64 -7.34 -10.61 -6.22
CA GLN A 64 -8.29 -11.01 -7.27
C GLN A 64 -7.59 -11.55 -8.52
N LYS A 65 -7.81 -12.83 -8.83
CA LYS A 65 -7.15 -13.54 -9.93
C LYS A 65 -7.42 -12.92 -11.32
N ALA A 66 -8.68 -12.64 -11.65
CA ALA A 66 -9.05 -12.07 -12.94
C ALA A 66 -8.41 -10.68 -13.19
N SER A 67 -8.39 -9.84 -12.14
CA SER A 67 -7.78 -8.51 -12.18
C SER A 67 -6.27 -8.58 -12.39
N LYS A 68 -5.59 -9.56 -11.77
CA LYS A 68 -4.16 -9.81 -11.98
C LYS A 68 -3.84 -10.25 -13.40
N GLU A 69 -4.57 -11.22 -13.94
CA GLU A 69 -4.33 -11.73 -15.29
C GLU A 69 -4.53 -10.63 -16.34
N THR A 70 -5.57 -9.82 -16.18
CA THR A 70 -5.84 -8.66 -17.03
C THR A 70 -4.70 -7.63 -16.95
N MET A 71 -4.23 -7.32 -15.73
CA MET A 71 -3.13 -6.39 -15.53
C MET A 71 -1.82 -6.90 -16.13
N VAL A 72 -1.46 -8.17 -15.91
CA VAL A 72 -0.26 -8.78 -16.49
C VAL A 72 -0.32 -8.73 -18.01
N LYS A 73 -1.46 -9.10 -18.62
CA LYS A 73 -1.64 -9.03 -20.07
C LYS A 73 -1.42 -7.61 -20.59
N MET A 74 -2.06 -6.62 -19.98
CA MET A 74 -1.93 -5.21 -20.36
C MET A 74 -0.48 -4.71 -20.23
N MET A 75 0.22 -5.08 -19.17
CA MET A 75 1.63 -4.71 -18.98
C MET A 75 2.55 -5.36 -20.02
N CYS A 76 2.33 -6.64 -20.34
CA CYS A 76 3.09 -7.32 -21.40
C CYS A 76 2.88 -6.66 -22.77
N GLU A 77 1.65 -6.24 -23.08
CA GLU A 77 1.32 -5.59 -24.36
C GLU A 77 1.87 -4.16 -24.44
N THR A 78 1.79 -3.40 -23.34
CA THR A 78 2.20 -1.98 -23.30
C THR A 78 3.71 -1.81 -23.14
N TYR A 79 4.36 -2.70 -22.38
CA TYR A 79 5.77 -2.61 -22.00
C TYR A 79 6.53 -3.91 -22.30
N PRO A 80 6.64 -4.33 -23.57
CA PRO A 80 7.15 -5.65 -23.97
C PRO A 80 8.62 -5.89 -23.60
N LEU A 81 9.38 -4.84 -23.30
CA LEU A 81 10.80 -4.89 -22.92
C LEU A 81 11.01 -4.96 -21.40
N MET A 82 9.94 -4.95 -20.60
CA MET A 82 10.04 -4.94 -19.14
C MET A 82 10.63 -6.24 -18.58
N SER A 83 10.00 -7.37 -18.92
CA SER A 83 10.35 -8.70 -18.41
C SER A 83 9.84 -9.79 -19.36
N GLU A 84 10.49 -10.96 -19.34
CA GLU A 84 10.02 -12.18 -20.02
C GLU A 84 8.84 -12.81 -19.30
N SER A 85 8.80 -12.70 -17.97
CA SER A 85 7.72 -13.21 -17.13
C SER A 85 7.30 -12.22 -16.05
N LEU A 86 5.99 -12.15 -15.78
CA LEU A 86 5.40 -11.24 -14.80
C LEU A 86 4.51 -12.01 -13.84
N VAL A 87 4.69 -11.78 -12.54
CA VAL A 87 3.89 -12.42 -11.49
C VAL A 87 3.41 -11.36 -10.51
N ILE A 88 2.09 -11.27 -10.31
CA ILE A 88 1.49 -10.43 -9.27
C ILE A 88 1.09 -11.30 -8.07
N LYS A 89 1.54 -10.89 -6.89
CA LYS A 89 1.17 -11.44 -5.58
C LYS A 89 0.69 -10.31 -4.66
N SER A 90 0.12 -10.66 -3.51
CA SER A 90 -0.17 -9.67 -2.47
C SER A 90 1.11 -9.21 -1.78
N ASP A 91 1.06 -8.02 -1.19
CA ASP A 91 2.06 -7.50 -0.26
C ASP A 91 2.36 -8.47 0.91
N THR A 92 1.33 -9.10 1.45
CA THR A 92 1.44 -10.13 2.51
C THR A 92 2.24 -11.36 2.05
N ALA A 93 1.97 -11.86 0.84
CA ALA A 93 2.67 -13.03 0.30
C ALA A 93 4.15 -12.74 0.05
N GLY A 94 4.49 -11.55 -0.47
CA GLY A 94 5.88 -11.13 -0.64
C GLY A 94 6.61 -10.99 0.69
N SER A 95 5.94 -10.45 1.70
CA SER A 95 6.51 -10.29 3.04
C SER A 95 6.83 -11.64 3.69
N ILE A 96 5.90 -12.61 3.60
CA ILE A 96 6.13 -13.98 4.10
C ILE A 96 7.28 -14.63 3.32
N ALA A 97 7.28 -14.58 1.99
CA ALA A 97 8.31 -15.20 1.16
C ALA A 97 9.72 -14.64 1.40
N THR A 98 9.81 -13.39 1.87
CA THR A 98 11.09 -12.76 2.23
C THR A 98 11.67 -13.32 3.52
N ALA A 99 10.81 -13.68 4.48
CA ALA A 99 11.22 -14.06 5.83
C ALA A 99 11.14 -15.58 6.11
N CYS A 100 10.37 -16.33 5.32
CA CYS A 100 10.01 -17.71 5.60
C CYS A 100 10.02 -18.56 4.34
N GLU A 101 10.70 -19.71 4.38
CA GLU A 101 10.75 -20.66 3.26
C GLU A 101 9.50 -21.55 3.15
N ASN A 102 8.91 -21.93 4.29
CA ASN A 102 7.86 -22.96 4.37
C ASN A 102 6.60 -22.46 5.10
N GLY A 103 6.10 -21.30 4.68
CA GLY A 103 4.93 -20.68 5.30
C GLY A 103 5.25 -19.89 6.57
N GLY A 104 4.32 -19.04 6.96
CA GLY A 104 4.47 -18.08 8.04
C GLY A 104 3.23 -17.20 8.18
N MET A 105 3.26 -16.31 9.16
CA MET A 105 2.23 -15.31 9.39
C MET A 105 2.84 -13.91 9.26
N VAL A 106 2.10 -13.00 8.65
CA VAL A 106 2.45 -11.58 8.59
C VAL A 106 1.30 -10.75 9.15
N LEU A 107 1.64 -9.76 9.97
CA LEU A 107 0.74 -8.71 10.43
C LEU A 107 1.31 -7.36 9.98
N ILE A 108 0.60 -6.71 9.06
CA ILE A 108 0.95 -5.41 8.51
C ILE A 108 0.16 -4.35 9.29
N ALA A 109 0.86 -3.33 9.79
CA ALA A 109 0.29 -2.12 10.37
C ALA A 109 1.06 -0.90 9.84
N GLY A 110 0.59 -0.35 8.73
CA GLY A 110 1.11 0.85 8.08
C GLY A 110 -0.02 1.84 7.87
N THR A 111 -0.13 2.44 6.67
CA THR A 111 -1.29 3.28 6.31
C THR A 111 -2.63 2.56 6.50
N GLY A 112 -2.67 1.26 6.23
CA GLY A 112 -3.76 0.35 6.60
C GLY A 112 -3.23 -0.84 7.39
N SER A 113 -4.05 -1.88 7.54
CA SER A 113 -3.64 -3.11 8.21
C SER A 113 -4.12 -4.37 7.49
N ASN A 114 -3.35 -5.45 7.62
CA ASN A 114 -3.69 -6.75 7.06
C ASN A 114 -3.00 -7.87 7.83
N CYS A 115 -3.66 -9.01 8.00
CA CYS A 115 -3.08 -10.22 8.57
C CYS A 115 -3.25 -11.38 7.59
N SER A 116 -2.16 -12.11 7.33
CA SER A 116 -2.21 -13.30 6.49
C SER A 116 -1.34 -14.42 7.07
N LEU A 117 -1.84 -15.64 6.95
CA LEU A 117 -1.18 -16.89 7.31
C LEU A 117 -1.06 -17.75 6.06
N VAL A 118 0.12 -18.34 5.87
CA VAL A 118 0.38 -19.43 4.93
C VAL A 118 0.89 -20.61 5.75
N ASN A 119 0.13 -21.70 5.77
CA ASN A 119 0.53 -22.94 6.42
C ASN A 119 1.56 -23.71 5.57
N ARG A 120 2.24 -24.68 6.19
CA ARG A 120 3.22 -25.55 5.52
C ARG A 120 2.62 -26.39 4.39
N ASP A 121 1.34 -26.71 4.48
CA ASP A 121 0.60 -27.44 3.44
C ASP A 121 0.11 -26.53 2.30
N GLY A 122 0.45 -25.24 2.34
CA GLY A 122 0.06 -24.24 1.36
C GLY A 122 -1.34 -23.64 1.57
N SER A 123 -2.12 -24.11 2.56
CA SER A 123 -3.40 -23.49 2.90
C SER A 123 -3.18 -22.08 3.46
N THR A 124 -4.12 -21.18 3.20
CA THR A 124 -4.01 -19.77 3.59
C THR A 124 -5.19 -19.31 4.41
N PHE A 125 -4.95 -18.36 5.32
CA PHE A 125 -5.99 -17.69 6.10
C PHE A 125 -5.69 -16.19 6.18
N GLY A 126 -6.73 -15.36 6.21
CA GLY A 126 -6.60 -13.91 6.27
C GLY A 126 -7.55 -13.28 7.27
N CYS A 127 -7.16 -12.13 7.81
CA CYS A 127 -8.00 -11.30 8.68
C CYS A 127 -7.71 -9.82 8.44
N GLY A 128 -8.75 -9.02 8.22
CA GLY A 128 -8.60 -7.62 7.82
C GLY A 128 -8.19 -7.46 6.36
N GLY A 129 -7.48 -6.37 6.03
CA GLY A 129 -7.09 -6.09 4.63
C GLY A 129 -8.20 -5.51 3.76
N TRP A 130 -9.36 -5.18 4.33
CA TRP A 130 -10.54 -4.68 3.60
C TRP A 130 -10.46 -3.20 3.22
N GLY A 131 -9.43 -2.49 3.69
CA GLY A 131 -9.24 -1.08 3.43
C GLY A 131 -10.10 -0.17 4.32
N HIS A 132 -9.82 1.12 4.24
CA HIS A 132 -10.29 2.15 5.17
C HIS A 132 -11.81 2.33 5.25
N MET A 133 -12.54 1.89 4.23
CA MET A 133 -14.01 1.95 4.20
C MET A 133 -14.66 0.84 5.02
N MET A 134 -13.97 -0.29 5.21
CA MET A 134 -14.54 -1.53 5.75
C MET A 134 -13.65 -2.19 6.83
N GLY A 135 -12.59 -1.52 7.28
CA GLY A 135 -11.64 -2.07 8.26
C GLY A 135 -10.40 -1.20 8.43
N ASP A 136 -9.22 -1.80 8.28
CA ASP A 136 -7.90 -1.23 8.61
C ASP A 136 -7.67 -0.99 10.12
N GLU A 137 -8.35 -1.75 10.98
CA GLU A 137 -8.16 -1.67 12.43
C GLU A 137 -6.68 -1.83 12.82
N GLY A 138 -6.19 -0.93 13.67
CA GLY A 138 -4.78 -0.87 14.08
C GLY A 138 -3.84 -0.24 13.05
N GLY A 139 -4.29 0.07 11.83
CA GLY A 139 -3.55 0.87 10.86
C GLY A 139 -3.58 2.37 11.20
N ALA A 140 -2.62 3.12 10.63
CA ALA A 140 -2.49 4.57 10.86
C ALA A 140 -3.74 5.35 10.43
N TYR A 141 -4.43 4.93 9.36
CA TYR A 141 -5.72 5.50 9.00
C TYR A 141 -6.75 5.37 10.14
N TRP A 142 -6.87 4.18 10.72
CA TRP A 142 -7.85 3.90 11.76
C TRP A 142 -7.55 4.69 13.04
N ILE A 143 -6.27 4.77 13.43
CA ILE A 143 -5.84 5.59 14.58
C ILE A 143 -6.15 7.07 14.34
N SER A 144 -5.80 7.60 13.15
CA SER A 144 -6.08 8.97 12.77
C SER A 144 -7.59 9.28 12.74
N HIS A 145 -8.38 8.35 12.19
CA HIS A 145 -9.84 8.45 12.12
C HIS A 145 -10.45 8.48 13.52
N LEU A 146 -10.03 7.59 14.42
CA LEU A 146 -10.47 7.61 15.80
C LEU A 146 -10.10 8.90 16.51
N GLY A 147 -8.87 9.41 16.32
CA GLY A 147 -8.44 10.68 16.90
C GLY A 147 -9.29 11.86 16.42
N ALA A 148 -9.58 11.94 15.12
CA ALA A 148 -10.43 12.98 14.57
C ALA A 148 -11.89 12.83 15.05
N LYS A 149 -12.44 11.62 14.98
CA LYS A 149 -13.82 11.32 15.42
C LYS A 149 -14.01 11.64 16.90
N PHE A 150 -13.03 11.33 17.74
CA PHE A 150 -13.01 11.69 19.16
C PHE A 150 -13.16 13.19 19.40
N VAL A 151 -12.46 14.03 18.63
CA VAL A 151 -12.61 15.50 18.72
C VAL A 151 -14.01 15.95 18.26
N PHE A 152 -14.52 15.36 17.17
CA PHE A 152 -15.85 15.70 16.67
C PHE A 152 -16.96 15.32 17.66
N ASP A 153 -16.91 14.11 18.21
CA ASP A 153 -17.92 13.62 19.15
C ASP A 153 -17.95 14.43 20.44
N HIS A 154 -16.78 14.83 20.94
CA HIS A 154 -16.69 15.68 22.11
C HIS A 154 -17.32 17.06 21.86
N ASP A 155 -17.00 17.70 20.73
CA ASP A 155 -17.51 19.04 20.42
C ASP A 155 -19.01 19.08 20.15
N ASP A 156 -19.54 18.02 19.55
CA ASP A 156 -20.98 17.89 19.32
C ASP A 156 -21.74 17.39 20.56
N ASN A 157 -21.03 17.15 21.67
CA ASN A 157 -21.57 16.55 22.88
C ASN A 157 -22.31 15.21 22.61
N MET A 158 -21.83 14.47 21.60
CA MET A 158 -22.40 13.19 21.16
C MET A 158 -21.90 12.02 22.00
N SER A 159 -20.69 12.13 22.54
CA SER A 159 -20.11 11.15 23.45
C SER A 159 -19.19 11.81 24.46
N THR A 160 -19.23 11.34 25.71
CA THR A 160 -18.30 11.80 26.75
C THR A 160 -16.90 11.30 26.42
N ALA A 161 -16.00 12.24 26.15
CA ALA A 161 -14.60 11.95 25.92
C ALA A 161 -13.99 11.30 27.19
N PRO A 162 -13.41 10.08 27.12
CA PRO A 162 -12.75 9.46 28.26
C PRO A 162 -11.52 10.24 28.76
N TYR A 163 -10.97 11.14 27.95
CA TYR A 163 -9.79 11.96 28.23
C TYR A 163 -9.98 13.40 27.68
N ASP A 164 -9.13 14.34 28.07
CA ASP A 164 -9.16 15.71 27.54
C ASP A 164 -8.75 15.75 26.05
N PRO A 165 -9.61 16.23 25.12
CA PRO A 165 -9.30 16.27 23.70
C PRO A 165 -8.43 17.47 23.28
N THR A 166 -8.07 18.38 24.20
CA THR A 166 -7.37 19.63 23.87
C THR A 166 -6.10 19.41 23.05
N LEU A 167 -5.27 18.44 23.42
CA LEU A 167 -4.03 18.15 22.69
C LEU A 167 -4.31 17.55 21.29
N VAL A 168 -5.19 16.54 21.22
CA VAL A 168 -5.54 15.86 19.95
C VAL A 168 -6.14 16.87 18.96
N ARG A 169 -7.05 17.73 19.42
CA ARG A 169 -7.63 18.83 18.65
C ARG A 169 -6.56 19.78 18.10
N LYS A 170 -5.63 20.23 18.97
CA LYS A 170 -4.55 21.15 18.56
C LYS A 170 -3.65 20.51 17.50
N LEU A 171 -3.29 19.24 17.66
CA LEU A 171 -2.47 18.51 16.69
C LEU A 171 -3.23 18.28 15.37
N MET A 172 -4.51 17.94 15.44
CA MET A 172 -5.37 17.76 14.26
C MET A 172 -5.41 19.03 13.43
N PHE A 173 -5.77 20.16 14.05
CA PHE A 173 -5.82 21.46 13.36
C PHE A 173 -4.46 21.86 12.78
N LYS A 174 -3.37 21.63 13.51
CA LYS A 174 -2.02 21.90 13.03
C LYS A 174 -1.65 21.03 11.82
N TYR A 175 -1.97 19.73 11.85
CA TYR A 175 -1.60 18.78 10.80
C TYR A 175 -2.36 19.04 9.50
N PHE A 176 -3.69 19.16 9.60
CA PHE A 176 -4.56 19.44 8.45
C PHE A 176 -4.53 20.92 8.02
N LYS A 177 -3.84 21.78 8.77
CA LYS A 177 -3.71 23.23 8.52
C LYS A 177 -5.07 23.94 8.47
N VAL A 178 -5.94 23.57 9.41
CA VAL A 178 -7.29 24.11 9.52
C VAL A 178 -7.47 24.86 10.85
N SER A 179 -8.46 25.75 10.88
CA SER A 179 -8.80 26.53 12.08
C SER A 179 -9.99 25.96 12.85
N ASN A 180 -10.82 25.12 12.20
CA ASN A 180 -12.05 24.58 12.75
C ASN A 180 -12.44 23.23 12.10
N ARG A 181 -13.45 22.57 12.66
CA ARG A 181 -13.93 21.25 12.20
C ARG A 181 -14.58 21.27 10.82
N LEU A 182 -15.14 22.39 10.37
CA LEU A 182 -15.80 22.47 9.06
C LEU A 182 -14.77 22.37 7.92
N GLU A 183 -13.61 23.00 8.09
CA GLU A 183 -12.51 22.96 7.12
C GLU A 183 -11.92 21.55 6.96
N MET A 184 -12.06 20.67 7.97
CA MET A 184 -11.63 19.26 7.87
C MET A 184 -12.37 18.48 6.79
N LEU A 185 -13.60 18.88 6.43
CA LEU A 185 -14.41 18.16 5.44
C LEU A 185 -13.72 18.13 4.07
N ASP A 186 -12.91 19.14 3.73
CA ASP A 186 -12.14 19.13 2.49
C ASP A 186 -11.16 17.95 2.43
N SER A 187 -10.42 17.70 3.51
CA SER A 187 -9.48 16.57 3.62
C SER A 187 -10.16 15.21 3.78
N LEU A 188 -11.46 15.17 4.06
CA LEU A 188 -12.26 13.95 4.23
C LEU A 188 -13.04 13.56 2.97
N TYR A 189 -13.37 14.54 2.11
CA TYR A 189 -14.21 14.34 0.93
C TYR A 189 -13.54 14.81 -0.36
N SER A 190 -13.39 16.13 -0.52
CA SER A 190 -13.00 16.74 -1.81
C SER A 190 -11.55 16.46 -2.19
N ASN A 191 -10.63 16.55 -1.23
CA ASN A 191 -9.19 16.34 -1.40
C ASN A 191 -8.71 15.15 -0.57
N PHE A 192 -9.57 14.15 -0.38
CA PHE A 192 -9.24 12.98 0.41
C PHE A 192 -8.10 12.17 -0.22
N THR A 193 -7.06 11.93 0.57
CA THR A 193 -6.11 10.86 0.31
C THR A 193 -5.89 10.06 1.59
N LYS A 194 -6.02 8.73 1.51
CA LYS A 194 -5.86 7.84 2.67
C LYS A 194 -4.49 8.04 3.34
N ALA A 195 -3.44 8.20 2.55
CA ALA A 195 -2.07 8.40 3.05
C ALA A 195 -1.92 9.72 3.82
N HIS A 196 -2.45 10.84 3.30
CA HIS A 196 -2.40 12.11 4.01
C HIS A 196 -3.20 12.03 5.32
N PHE A 197 -4.42 11.48 5.27
CA PHE A 197 -5.26 11.39 6.46
C PHE A 197 -4.62 10.50 7.54
N ALA A 198 -4.03 9.37 7.15
CA ALA A 198 -3.34 8.45 8.05
C ALA A 198 -2.08 9.05 8.70
N GLY A 199 -1.46 10.06 8.10
CA GLY A 199 -0.26 10.71 8.64
C GLY A 199 -0.52 11.63 9.83
N PHE A 200 -1.77 11.76 10.30
CA PHE A 200 -2.10 12.55 11.48
C PHE A 200 -1.57 11.91 12.78
N CYS A 201 -1.54 10.57 12.86
CA CYS A 201 -1.02 9.85 14.02
C CYS A 201 0.50 9.62 13.99
#